data_AF-A0A2N5KZW8-F1
#
_entry.id   AF-A0A2N5KZW8-F1
#
_cell.length_a   1.000
_cell.length_b   1.000
_cell.length_c   1.000
_cell.angle_alpha   90.00
_cell.angle_beta   90.00
_cell.angle_gamma   90.00
#
_symmetry.space_group_name_H-M   'P 1'
#
loop_
_entity.id
_entity.type
_entity.pdbx_description
1 polymer ?
#
loop_
_entity_poly.entity_id
_entity_poly.type
_entity_poly.pdbx_seq_one_letter_code
_entity_poly.pdbx_strand_id
1 'polypeptide(L)'
;MIKIFEGYAFVQVNTFGVIQQINKEKFENYSKLLKIFLPIQDLYRAYRNVNLQFSLLQDLTAQYDAGKIDSNTVFNLTESSITAYILMHRMFVDNCKSFQRNYKNANISDLIIDLQNKNTEKNMKVLRDYAMHTSIPMSGVKMHTDMSNEADPKQRFHSTLRVKINADEMDTHGLSRQDRERINEWGHELDITAEIKTAWNNLKDFAKKVFKNYLDTYVDENLRKVVISDKKLWQDRLIPLKTIGITYQPKNSIPRDTVFMDYDALAYCINCILDE
;
A
#
# COMPACT_ATOMS: atom_id res chain seq x y z
N MET A 1 12.32 -28.58 -16.23
CA MET A 1 13.23 -29.53 -15.56
C MET A 1 13.78 -28.82 -14.32
N ILE A 2 13.34 -29.23 -13.12
CA ILE A 2 13.83 -28.63 -11.86
C ILE A 2 15.29 -29.06 -11.71
N LYS A 3 16.24 -28.12 -11.71
CA LYS A 3 17.64 -28.43 -11.41
C LYS A 3 17.69 -29.00 -9.99
N ILE A 4 18.08 -30.26 -9.87
CA ILE A 4 18.32 -30.90 -8.57
C ILE A 4 19.55 -30.22 -7.98
N PHE A 5 19.34 -29.42 -6.95
CA PHE A 5 20.41 -28.84 -6.14
C PHE A 5 20.35 -29.45 -4.74
N GLU A 6 21.48 -29.51 -4.05
CA GLU A 6 21.53 -29.89 -2.65
C GLU A 6 22.08 -28.71 -1.85
N GLY A 7 21.39 -28.31 -0.79
CA GLY A 7 21.81 -27.20 0.08
C GLY A 7 20.75 -26.13 0.29
N TYR A 8 21.19 -24.97 0.79
CA TYR A 8 20.33 -23.85 1.14
C TYR A 8 20.27 -22.84 0.00
N ALA A 9 19.11 -22.26 -0.26
CA ALA A 9 18.96 -21.31 -1.35
C ALA A 9 17.86 -20.27 -1.13
N PHE A 10 18.05 -19.11 -1.77
CA PHE A 10 16.95 -18.21 -2.12
C PHE A 10 16.21 -18.73 -3.35
N VAL A 11 14.88 -18.60 -3.34
CA VAL A 11 14.02 -19.10 -4.42
C VAL A 11 13.05 -18.06 -4.95
N GLN A 12 12.69 -18.25 -6.21
CA GLN A 12 11.84 -17.35 -7.00
C GLN A 12 10.34 -17.66 -6.87
N VAL A 13 9.51 -16.61 -6.99
CA VAL A 13 8.06 -16.68 -7.21
C VAL A 13 7.72 -17.65 -8.36
N ASN A 14 6.67 -18.48 -8.19
CA ASN A 14 6.05 -19.37 -9.20
C ASN A 14 6.90 -20.52 -9.74
N THR A 15 8.21 -20.36 -9.91
CA THR A 15 9.08 -21.38 -10.51
C THR A 15 9.80 -22.24 -9.46
N PHE A 16 9.85 -21.79 -8.20
CA PHE A 16 10.76 -22.30 -7.16
C PHE A 16 12.20 -22.43 -7.68
N GLY A 17 12.55 -21.63 -8.69
CA GLY A 17 13.89 -21.61 -9.27
C GLY A 17 14.88 -21.11 -8.22
N VAL A 18 16.00 -21.82 -8.09
CA VAL A 18 17.11 -21.35 -7.25
C VAL A 18 17.66 -20.06 -7.85
N ILE A 19 17.53 -18.99 -7.09
CA ILE A 19 18.14 -17.71 -7.45
C ILE A 19 19.60 -17.69 -7.04
N GLN A 20 19.88 -18.11 -5.80
CA GLN A 20 21.22 -18.05 -5.22
C GLN A 20 21.36 -19.13 -4.13
N GLN A 21 22.40 -19.96 -4.22
CA GLN A 21 22.78 -20.85 -3.12
C GLN A 21 23.44 -20.04 -2.00
N ILE A 22 23.18 -20.44 -0.76
CA ILE A 22 23.70 -19.81 0.45
C ILE A 22 24.26 -20.86 1.40
N ASN A 23 25.11 -20.44 2.33
CA ASN A 23 25.59 -21.31 3.39
C ASN A 23 24.55 -21.44 4.52
N LYS A 24 24.81 -22.37 5.46
CA LYS A 24 23.91 -22.65 6.58
C LYS A 24 23.70 -21.43 7.49
N GLU A 25 24.76 -20.70 7.80
CA GLU A 25 24.69 -19.50 8.66
C GLU A 25 23.75 -18.44 8.06
N LYS A 26 23.90 -18.16 6.77
CA LYS A 26 23.07 -17.20 6.04
C LYS A 26 21.62 -17.67 6.00
N PHE A 27 21.40 -18.98 5.77
CA PHE A 27 20.06 -19.57 5.85
C PHE A 27 19.43 -19.39 7.23
N GLU A 28 20.16 -19.64 8.32
CA GLU A 28 19.66 -19.47 9.68
C GLU A 28 19.29 -18.01 9.98
N ASN A 29 20.14 -17.06 9.58
CA ASN A 29 19.89 -15.63 9.76
C ASN A 29 18.66 -15.16 8.96
N TYR A 30 18.58 -15.51 7.68
CA TYR A 30 17.40 -15.15 6.87
C TYR A 30 16.13 -15.89 7.31
N SER A 31 16.23 -17.10 7.86
CA SER A 31 15.08 -17.83 8.43
C SER A 31 14.49 -17.07 9.62
N LYS A 32 15.36 -16.56 10.51
CA LYS A 32 14.95 -15.71 11.64
C LYS A 32 14.32 -14.40 11.15
N LEU A 33 14.97 -13.73 10.19
CA LEU A 33 14.47 -12.48 9.63
C LEU A 33 13.10 -12.64 8.98
N LEU A 34 12.92 -13.65 8.12
CA LEU A 34 11.64 -13.89 7.44
C LEU A 34 10.52 -14.24 8.43
N LYS A 35 10.84 -14.95 9.52
CA LYS A 35 9.87 -15.19 10.60
C LYS A 35 9.42 -13.91 11.31
N ILE A 36 10.27 -12.88 11.37
CA ILE A 36 9.92 -11.54 11.86
C ILE A 36 9.08 -10.79 10.81
N PHE A 37 9.30 -10.99 9.52
CA PHE A 37 8.52 -10.31 8.48
C PHE A 37 7.14 -10.93 8.25
N LEU A 38 6.98 -12.23 8.48
CA LEU A 38 5.73 -12.94 8.24
C LEU A 38 4.49 -12.29 8.88
N PRO A 39 4.52 -11.81 10.12
CA PRO A 39 3.34 -11.21 10.73
C PRO A 39 2.95 -9.84 10.14
N ILE A 40 3.90 -9.06 9.61
CA ILE A 40 3.61 -7.75 9.02
C ILE A 40 3.19 -7.84 7.54
N GLN A 41 3.29 -9.03 6.92
CA GLN A 41 2.94 -9.22 5.51
C GLN A 41 1.48 -8.86 5.18
N ASP A 42 0.54 -9.20 6.07
CA ASP A 42 -0.88 -8.95 5.80
C ASP A 42 -1.21 -7.47 5.93
N LEU A 43 -0.49 -6.77 6.82
CA LEU A 43 -0.56 -5.32 6.91
C LEU A 43 -0.03 -4.67 5.63
N TYR A 44 1.05 -5.21 5.05
CA TYR A 44 1.58 -4.74 3.77
C TYR A 44 0.61 -4.99 2.63
N ARG A 45 -0.03 -6.17 2.57
CA ARG A 45 -1.05 -6.46 1.54
C ARG A 45 -2.19 -5.45 1.58
N ALA A 46 -2.66 -5.09 2.78
CA ALA A 46 -3.67 -4.05 2.94
C ALA A 46 -3.17 -2.69 2.43
N TYR A 47 -1.95 -2.27 2.79
CA TYR A 47 -1.35 -1.03 2.27
C TYR A 47 -1.19 -1.03 0.75
N ARG A 48 -0.71 -2.15 0.16
CA ARG A 48 -0.57 -2.34 -1.28
C ARG A 48 -1.90 -2.15 -2.00
N ASN A 49 -2.99 -2.64 -1.42
CA ASN A 49 -4.33 -2.44 -2.00
C ASN A 49 -4.73 -0.96 -2.02
N VAL A 50 -4.40 -0.18 -0.98
CA VAL A 50 -4.65 1.29 -1.01
C VAL A 50 -3.85 1.96 -2.12
N ASN A 51 -2.56 1.63 -2.22
CA ASN A 51 -1.68 2.15 -3.28
C ASN A 51 -2.21 1.81 -4.68
N LEU A 52 -2.72 0.59 -4.87
CA LEU A 52 -3.33 0.17 -6.13
C LEU A 52 -4.56 1.02 -6.46
N GLN A 53 -5.49 1.22 -5.51
CA GLN A 53 -6.68 2.04 -5.75
C GLN A 53 -6.32 3.50 -6.07
N PHE A 54 -5.32 4.06 -5.37
CA PHE A 54 -4.82 5.39 -5.68
C PHE A 54 -4.22 5.47 -7.09
N SER A 55 -3.42 4.46 -7.47
CA SER A 55 -2.80 4.39 -8.79
C SER A 55 -3.83 4.25 -9.89
N LEU A 56 -4.90 3.48 -9.69
CA LEU A 56 -6.00 3.34 -10.64
C LEU A 56 -6.72 4.68 -10.87
N LEU A 57 -6.93 5.48 -9.82
CA LEU A 57 -7.49 6.84 -9.95
C LEU A 57 -6.60 7.76 -10.80
N GLN A 58 -5.28 7.68 -10.63
CA GLN A 58 -4.32 8.44 -11.46
C GLN A 58 -4.27 7.92 -12.90
N ASP A 59 -4.39 6.62 -13.10
CA ASP A 59 -4.37 6.01 -14.42
C ASP A 59 -5.61 6.39 -15.24
N LEU A 60 -6.78 6.60 -14.63
CA LEU A 60 -7.95 7.13 -15.33
C LEU A 60 -7.67 8.46 -16.04
N THR A 61 -6.97 9.39 -15.37
CA THR A 61 -6.56 10.66 -16.00
C THR A 61 -5.57 10.45 -17.14
N ALA A 62 -4.58 9.58 -16.95
CA ALA A 62 -3.58 9.29 -17.97
C ALA A 62 -4.15 8.58 -19.20
N GLN A 63 -5.11 7.66 -19.01
CA GLN A 63 -5.80 6.97 -20.09
C GLN A 63 -6.69 7.92 -20.90
N TYR A 64 -7.35 8.87 -20.22
CA TYR A 64 -8.13 9.92 -20.89
C TYR A 64 -7.24 10.83 -21.73
N ASP A 65 -6.12 11.31 -21.17
CA ASP A 65 -5.14 12.12 -21.90
C ASP A 65 -4.55 11.39 -23.11
N ALA A 66 -4.35 10.08 -23.00
CA ALA A 66 -3.88 9.23 -24.09
C ALA A 66 -4.97 8.90 -25.13
N GLY A 67 -6.20 9.40 -24.96
CA GLY A 67 -7.34 9.10 -25.84
C GLY A 67 -7.78 7.64 -25.83
N LYS A 68 -7.40 6.87 -24.80
CA LYS A 68 -7.74 5.44 -24.68
C LYS A 68 -9.15 5.21 -24.15
N ILE A 69 -9.66 6.15 -23.36
CA ILE A 69 -11.01 6.13 -22.80
C ILE A 69 -11.67 7.49 -23.01
N ASP A 70 -12.99 7.49 -23.14
CA ASP A 70 -13.78 8.71 -23.27
C ASP A 70 -14.21 9.29 -21.92
N SER A 71 -14.79 10.49 -21.94
CA SER A 71 -15.26 11.19 -20.74
C SER A 71 -16.37 10.43 -20.00
N ASN A 72 -17.20 9.66 -20.71
CA ASN A 72 -18.29 8.89 -20.11
C ASN A 72 -17.74 7.71 -19.31
N THR A 73 -16.72 7.05 -19.85
CA THR A 73 -16.01 5.94 -19.20
C THR A 73 -15.32 6.44 -17.94
N VAL A 74 -14.63 7.58 -18.02
CA VAL A 74 -14.06 8.25 -16.85
C VAL A 74 -15.14 8.51 -15.79
N PHE A 75 -16.25 9.13 -16.18
CA PHE A 75 -17.35 9.46 -15.28
C PHE A 75 -17.87 8.21 -14.55
N ASN A 76 -18.17 7.15 -15.30
CA ASN A 76 -18.72 5.90 -14.77
C ASN A 76 -17.76 5.18 -13.80
N LEU A 77 -16.45 5.23 -14.07
CA LEU A 77 -15.46 4.53 -13.24
C LEU A 77 -15.05 5.33 -12.00
N THR A 78 -15.16 6.67 -12.06
CA THR A 78 -14.67 7.57 -11.02
C THR A 78 -15.33 7.30 -9.67
N GLU A 79 -16.65 7.18 -9.62
CA GLU A 79 -17.39 6.98 -8.37
C GLU A 79 -16.98 5.68 -7.65
N SER A 80 -16.95 4.58 -8.40
CA SER A 80 -16.54 3.27 -7.88
C SER A 80 -15.08 3.28 -7.40
N SER A 81 -14.19 3.95 -8.13
CA SER A 81 -12.76 4.02 -7.80
C SER A 81 -12.49 4.86 -6.55
N ILE A 82 -13.16 6.01 -6.43
CA ILE A 82 -13.08 6.89 -5.24
C ILE A 82 -13.61 6.14 -4.02
N THR A 83 -14.76 5.48 -4.14
CA THR A 83 -15.34 4.69 -3.05
C THR A 83 -14.42 3.55 -2.64
N ALA A 84 -13.88 2.80 -3.60
CA ALA A 84 -12.92 1.73 -3.33
C ALA A 84 -11.66 2.24 -2.61
N TYR A 85 -11.12 3.40 -3.02
CA TYR A 85 -10.01 4.04 -2.33
C TYR A 85 -10.35 4.35 -0.86
N ILE A 86 -11.49 5.01 -0.60
CA ILE A 86 -11.93 5.38 0.75
C ILE A 86 -12.05 4.14 1.65
N LEU A 87 -12.68 3.08 1.14
CA LEU A 87 -12.86 1.82 1.87
C LEU A 87 -11.50 1.16 2.19
N MET A 88 -10.62 1.03 1.20
CA MET A 88 -9.30 0.40 1.37
C MET A 88 -8.41 1.23 2.31
N HIS A 89 -8.42 2.55 2.17
CA HIS A 89 -7.69 3.48 3.04
C HIS A 89 -8.09 3.27 4.51
N ARG A 90 -9.40 3.28 4.81
CA ARG A 90 -9.88 3.09 6.18
C ARG A 90 -9.64 1.68 6.70
N MET A 91 -9.77 0.66 5.84
CA MET A 91 -9.46 -0.72 6.20
C MET A 91 -7.99 -0.89 6.61
N PHE A 92 -7.05 -0.25 5.90
CA PHE A 92 -5.64 -0.28 6.30
C PHE A 92 -5.41 0.36 7.68
N VAL A 93 -6.01 1.52 7.95
CA VAL A 93 -5.91 2.17 9.27
C VAL A 93 -6.49 1.28 10.39
N ASP A 94 -7.62 0.62 10.13
CA ASP A 94 -8.24 -0.28 11.11
C ASP A 94 -7.41 -1.57 11.30
N ASN A 95 -6.75 -2.08 10.25
CA ASN A 95 -5.77 -3.16 10.35
C ASN A 95 -4.55 -2.77 11.18
N CYS A 96 -4.03 -1.54 11.06
CA CYS A 96 -2.97 -1.04 11.93
C CYS A 96 -3.37 -1.05 13.41
N LYS A 97 -4.63 -0.69 13.73
CA LYS A 97 -5.13 -0.76 15.11
C LYS A 97 -5.15 -2.19 15.65
N SER A 98 -5.62 -3.14 14.83
CA SER A 98 -5.62 -4.55 15.19
C SER A 98 -4.19 -5.07 15.39
N PHE A 99 -3.29 -4.73 14.47
CA PHE A 99 -1.88 -5.09 14.52
C PHE A 99 -1.19 -4.57 15.79
N GLN A 100 -1.40 -3.29 16.15
CA GLN A 100 -0.84 -2.68 17.36
C GLN A 100 -1.27 -3.41 18.65
N ARG A 101 -2.46 -4.03 18.69
CA ARG A 101 -2.89 -4.82 19.87
C ARG A 101 -2.02 -6.06 20.08
N ASN A 102 -1.53 -6.66 19.00
CA ASN A 102 -0.69 -7.86 19.01
C ASN A 102 0.80 -7.52 19.14
N TYR A 103 1.21 -6.33 18.68
CA TYR A 103 2.61 -5.87 18.65
C TYR A 103 2.81 -4.56 19.40
N LYS A 104 2.38 -4.52 20.67
CA LYS A 104 2.33 -3.29 21.48
C LYS A 104 3.65 -2.52 21.55
N ASN A 105 4.78 -3.24 21.56
CA ASN A 105 6.11 -2.67 21.69
C ASN A 105 6.56 -1.88 20.45
N ALA A 106 5.89 -2.03 19.31
CA ALA A 106 6.19 -1.28 18.10
C ALA A 106 5.75 0.19 18.17
N ASN A 107 5.13 0.65 19.27
CA ASN A 107 4.75 2.05 19.48
C ASN A 107 3.95 2.67 18.31
N ILE A 108 3.04 1.90 17.70
CA ILE A 108 2.25 2.36 16.55
C ILE A 108 1.02 3.17 17.00
N SER A 109 0.61 3.07 18.27
CA SER A 109 -0.60 3.73 18.80
C SER A 109 -0.59 5.24 18.58
N ASP A 110 0.51 5.91 18.90
CA ASP A 110 0.61 7.37 18.78
C ASP A 110 0.57 7.83 17.31
N LEU A 111 1.18 7.04 16.41
CA LEU A 111 1.11 7.28 14.97
C LEU A 111 -0.33 7.19 14.44
N ILE A 112 -1.11 6.22 14.94
CA ILE A 112 -2.52 6.06 14.57
C ILE A 112 -3.32 7.28 15.06
N ILE A 113 -3.12 7.70 16.30
CA ILE A 113 -3.81 8.85 16.89
C ILE A 113 -3.48 10.13 16.11
N ASP A 114 -2.21 10.39 15.83
CA ASP A 114 -1.76 11.54 15.04
C ASP A 114 -2.43 11.56 13.65
N LEU A 115 -2.40 10.43 12.94
CA LEU A 115 -3.06 10.31 11.64
C LEU A 115 -4.57 10.60 11.75
N GLN A 116 -5.28 9.93 12.67
CA GLN A 116 -6.73 10.07 12.80
C GLN A 116 -7.18 11.48 13.24
N ASN A 117 -6.31 12.26 13.86
CA ASN A 117 -6.62 13.64 14.24
C ASN A 117 -6.60 14.62 13.06
N LYS A 118 -6.03 14.23 11.91
CA LYS A 118 -6.01 15.06 10.70
C LYS A 118 -7.43 15.21 10.12
N ASN A 119 -7.76 16.43 9.70
CA ASN A 119 -9.07 16.76 9.14
C ASN A 119 -9.45 15.88 7.94
N THR A 120 -8.51 15.63 7.04
CA THR A 120 -8.71 14.73 5.90
C THR A 120 -9.01 13.30 6.33
N GLU A 121 -8.38 12.80 7.40
CA GLU A 121 -8.63 11.44 7.90
C GLU A 121 -9.99 11.31 8.57
N LYS A 122 -10.45 12.38 9.24
CA LYS A 122 -11.84 12.48 9.72
C LYS A 122 -12.82 12.45 8.56
N ASN A 123 -12.53 13.17 7.47
CA ASN A 123 -13.36 13.13 6.25
C ASN A 123 -13.41 11.72 5.65
N MET A 124 -12.26 11.05 5.48
CA MET A 124 -12.21 9.67 4.98
C MET A 124 -13.01 8.70 5.88
N LYS A 125 -13.00 8.91 7.19
CA LYS A 125 -13.81 8.11 8.13
C LYS A 125 -15.31 8.32 7.87
N VAL A 126 -15.76 9.57 7.86
CA VAL A 126 -17.17 9.93 7.63
C VAL A 126 -17.67 9.37 6.30
N LEU A 127 -16.88 9.53 5.23
CA LEU A 127 -17.23 9.04 3.91
C LEU A 127 -17.29 7.51 3.84
N ARG A 128 -16.39 6.81 4.55
CA ARG A 128 -16.48 5.35 4.68
C ARG A 128 -17.75 4.94 5.42
N ASP A 129 -18.05 5.61 6.53
CA ASP A 129 -19.22 5.29 7.36
C ASP A 129 -20.51 5.50 6.56
N TYR A 130 -20.56 6.56 5.75
CA TYR A 130 -21.66 6.80 4.81
C TYR A 130 -21.75 5.75 3.69
N ALA A 131 -20.60 5.43 3.05
CA ALA A 131 -20.53 4.48 1.94
C ALA A 131 -20.94 3.05 2.32
N MET A 132 -20.96 2.71 3.61
CA MET A 132 -21.46 1.41 4.10
C MET A 132 -22.98 1.28 4.01
N HIS A 133 -23.71 2.39 3.87
CA HIS A 133 -25.17 2.42 3.89
C HIS A 133 -25.78 2.84 2.55
N THR A 134 -25.10 3.70 1.79
CA THR A 134 -25.58 4.21 0.50
C THR A 134 -24.43 4.76 -0.37
N SER A 135 -24.71 5.08 -1.63
CA SER A 135 -23.74 5.71 -2.54
C SER A 135 -23.46 7.16 -2.14
N ILE A 136 -22.19 7.55 -2.15
CA ILE A 136 -21.76 8.93 -1.90
C ILE A 136 -22.26 9.82 -3.04
N PRO A 137 -23.00 10.92 -2.78
CA PRO A 137 -23.51 11.81 -3.82
C PRO A 137 -22.38 12.64 -4.43
N MET A 138 -21.65 12.03 -5.36
CA MET A 138 -20.58 12.69 -6.09
C MET A 138 -21.18 13.61 -7.14
N SER A 139 -20.85 14.89 -7.05
CA SER A 139 -21.29 15.93 -7.96
C SER A 139 -20.11 16.50 -8.74
N GLY A 140 -20.40 17.09 -9.89
CA GLY A 140 -19.44 17.94 -10.59
C GLY A 140 -18.15 17.25 -11.05
N VAL A 141 -18.22 15.97 -11.44
CA VAL A 141 -17.10 15.25 -12.09
C VAL A 141 -16.69 16.03 -13.34
N LYS A 142 -15.51 16.63 -13.31
CA LYS A 142 -14.96 17.47 -14.37
C LYS A 142 -13.53 17.05 -14.67
N MET A 143 -13.18 17.03 -15.95
CA MET A 143 -11.79 16.96 -16.39
C MET A 143 -11.31 18.38 -16.69
N HIS A 144 -10.26 18.83 -16.00
CA HIS A 144 -9.59 20.09 -16.29
C HIS A 144 -8.31 19.79 -17.05
N THR A 145 -8.27 20.14 -18.35
CA THR A 145 -7.10 19.90 -19.20
C THR A 145 -6.29 21.18 -19.33
N ASP A 146 -5.07 21.15 -18.80
CA ASP A 146 -4.07 22.18 -19.05
C ASP A 146 -3.35 21.88 -20.37
N MET A 147 -3.15 22.91 -21.18
CA MET A 147 -2.40 22.82 -22.44
C MET A 147 -1.00 23.41 -22.26
N SER A 148 0.04 22.62 -22.50
CA SER A 148 1.41 23.11 -22.55
C SER A 148 1.83 23.34 -24.01
N ASN A 149 2.67 24.35 -24.25
CA ASN A 149 3.26 24.62 -25.57
C ASN A 149 4.49 23.75 -25.86
N GLU A 150 4.66 22.62 -25.15
CA GLU A 150 5.83 21.76 -25.32
C GLU A 150 5.81 21.02 -26.67
N ALA A 151 7.02 20.71 -27.17
CA ALA A 151 7.22 20.11 -28.48
C ALA A 151 6.77 18.64 -28.53
N ASP A 152 6.70 17.94 -27.39
CA ASP A 152 6.22 16.57 -27.30
C ASP A 152 4.68 16.52 -27.26
N PRO A 153 4.02 15.91 -28.27
CA PRO A 153 2.56 15.74 -28.27
C PRO A 153 2.02 15.01 -27.04
N LYS A 154 2.83 14.17 -26.37
CA LYS A 154 2.44 13.48 -25.12
C LYS A 154 2.47 14.37 -23.89
N GLN A 155 3.14 15.52 -23.96
CA GLN A 155 3.22 16.51 -22.88
C GLN A 155 2.30 17.72 -23.11
N ARG A 156 1.65 17.78 -24.29
CA ARG A 156 0.77 18.89 -24.67
C ARG A 156 -0.50 19.02 -23.84
N PHE A 157 -1.02 17.92 -23.32
CA PHE A 157 -2.28 17.89 -22.57
C PHE A 157 -2.07 17.18 -21.24
N HIS A 158 -2.46 17.83 -20.16
CA HIS A 158 -2.51 17.21 -18.84
C HIS A 158 -3.89 17.43 -18.24
N SER A 159 -4.67 16.36 -18.10
CA SER A 159 -5.99 16.42 -17.47
C SER A 159 -5.92 16.07 -16.00
N THR A 160 -6.54 16.93 -15.20
CA THR A 160 -6.80 16.69 -13.78
C THR A 160 -8.28 16.39 -13.60
N LEU A 161 -8.57 15.20 -13.07
CA LEU A 161 -9.90 14.86 -12.59
C LEU A 161 -10.23 15.72 -11.37
N ARG A 162 -11.40 16.35 -11.36
CA ARG A 162 -11.94 17.06 -10.19
C ARG A 162 -13.32 16.54 -9.92
N VAL A 163 -13.55 16.09 -8.69
CA VAL A 163 -14.82 15.55 -8.23
C VAL A 163 -15.17 16.25 -6.93
N LYS A 164 -16.45 16.59 -6.78
CA LYS A 164 -16.98 17.11 -5.53
C LYS A 164 -17.97 16.12 -4.94
N ILE A 165 -18.24 16.27 -3.66
CA ILE A 165 -19.35 15.62 -2.97
C ILE A 165 -20.32 16.72 -2.58
N ASN A 166 -21.59 16.58 -2.95
CA ASN A 166 -22.64 17.51 -2.55
C ASN A 166 -23.12 17.13 -1.13
N ALA A 167 -22.77 17.94 -0.13
CA ALA A 167 -23.14 17.69 1.26
C ALA A 167 -24.66 17.82 1.48
N ASP A 168 -25.32 18.69 0.72
CA ASP A 168 -26.75 18.95 0.82
C ASP A 168 -27.61 17.76 0.33
N GLU A 169 -27.02 16.87 -0.48
CA GLU A 169 -27.67 15.66 -1.00
C GLU A 169 -27.39 14.41 -0.14
N MET A 170 -26.58 14.53 0.92
CA MET A 170 -26.27 13.39 1.79
C MET A 170 -27.42 13.08 2.74
N ASP A 171 -27.88 11.82 2.75
CA ASP A 171 -28.85 11.36 3.75
C ASP A 171 -28.16 11.10 5.09
N THR A 172 -28.29 12.06 6.01
CA THR A 172 -27.59 12.04 7.30
C THR A 172 -28.35 11.30 8.41
N HIS A 173 -29.57 10.81 8.17
CA HIS A 173 -30.41 10.23 9.24
C HIS A 173 -29.82 8.96 9.87
N GLY A 174 -29.03 8.20 9.11
CA GLY A 174 -28.33 7.00 9.57
C GLY A 174 -26.95 7.25 10.22
N LEU A 175 -26.46 8.50 10.21
CA LEU A 175 -25.10 8.82 10.65
C LEU A 175 -25.03 9.17 12.14
N SER A 176 -23.86 8.90 12.73
CA SER A 176 -23.58 9.34 14.10
C SER A 176 -23.62 10.87 14.20
N ARG A 177 -23.85 11.39 15.42
CA ARG A 177 -23.83 12.85 15.65
C ARG A 177 -22.50 13.49 15.22
N GLN A 178 -21.38 12.83 15.50
CA GLN A 178 -20.05 13.33 15.14
C GLN A 178 -19.84 13.40 13.64
N ASP A 179 -20.31 12.39 12.90
CA ASP A 179 -20.18 12.37 11.44
C ASP A 179 -21.05 13.47 10.80
N ARG A 180 -22.25 13.72 11.35
CA ARG A 180 -23.12 14.84 10.92
C ARG A 180 -22.49 16.21 11.18
N GLU A 181 -21.96 16.42 12.38
CA GLU A 181 -21.26 17.66 12.72
C GLU A 181 -20.10 17.91 11.76
N ARG A 182 -19.36 16.85 11.40
CA ARG A 182 -18.26 16.96 10.44
C ARG A 182 -18.72 17.25 9.01
N ILE A 183 -19.82 16.67 8.53
CA ILE A 183 -20.39 17.00 7.20
C ILE A 183 -20.80 18.47 7.16
N ASN A 184 -21.43 18.98 8.23
CA ASN A 184 -21.84 20.39 8.31
C ASN A 184 -20.65 21.36 8.22
N GLU A 185 -19.45 20.96 8.68
CA GLU A 185 -18.23 21.75 8.55
C GLU A 185 -17.72 21.89 7.11
N TRP A 186 -18.19 21.04 6.17
CA TRP A 186 -17.82 21.15 4.75
C TRP A 186 -18.54 22.31 4.05
N GLY A 187 -19.61 22.83 4.63
CA GLY A 187 -20.53 23.74 3.93
C GLY A 187 -21.35 22.96 2.89
N HIS A 188 -21.39 23.43 1.65
CA HIS A 188 -22.18 22.82 0.58
C HIS A 188 -21.47 21.66 -0.15
N GLU A 189 -20.15 21.74 -0.31
CA GLU A 189 -19.41 20.79 -1.15
C GLU A 189 -18.04 20.46 -0.56
N LEU A 190 -17.60 19.21 -0.76
CA LEU A 190 -16.23 18.75 -0.45
C LEU A 190 -15.48 18.39 -1.73
N ASP A 191 -14.29 18.94 -1.96
CA ASP A 191 -13.41 18.51 -3.06
C ASP A 191 -12.75 17.17 -2.72
N ILE A 192 -13.39 16.07 -3.13
CA ILE A 192 -12.93 14.73 -2.76
C ILE A 192 -11.61 14.35 -3.44
N THR A 193 -11.29 14.92 -4.61
CA THR A 193 -10.02 14.63 -5.26
C THR A 193 -8.84 15.23 -4.49
N ALA A 194 -8.99 16.46 -4.00
CA ALA A 194 -7.99 17.10 -3.15
C ALA A 194 -7.83 16.36 -1.80
N GLU A 195 -8.94 15.94 -1.20
CA GLU A 195 -8.94 15.16 0.03
C GLU A 195 -8.24 13.81 -0.15
N ILE A 196 -8.53 13.06 -1.23
CA ILE A 196 -7.86 11.78 -1.51
C ILE A 196 -6.35 11.96 -1.70
N LYS A 197 -5.92 12.98 -2.45
CA LYS A 197 -4.49 13.24 -2.64
C LYS A 197 -3.78 13.53 -1.32
N THR A 198 -4.43 14.31 -0.45
CA THR A 198 -3.90 14.64 0.88
C THR A 198 -3.90 13.41 1.80
N ALA A 199 -4.98 12.63 1.77
CA ALA A 199 -5.13 11.38 2.51
C ALA A 199 -4.03 10.38 2.13
N TRP A 200 -3.78 10.21 0.83
CA TRP A 200 -2.75 9.33 0.30
C TRP A 200 -1.36 9.71 0.81
N ASN A 201 -1.00 10.99 0.72
CA ASN A 201 0.30 11.46 1.20
C ASN A 201 0.47 11.21 2.71
N ASN A 202 -0.56 11.52 3.50
CA ASN A 202 -0.56 11.24 4.93
C ASN A 202 -0.42 9.74 5.22
N LEU A 203 -1.15 8.89 4.49
CA LEU A 203 -1.16 7.44 4.68
C LEU A 203 0.17 6.81 4.28
N LYS A 204 0.78 7.28 3.19
CA LYS A 204 2.09 6.82 2.71
C LYS A 204 3.18 7.06 3.75
N ASP A 205 3.23 8.27 4.30
CA ASP A 205 4.19 8.62 5.35
C ASP A 205 3.90 7.86 6.65
N PHE A 206 2.63 7.74 7.03
CA PHE A 206 2.21 6.93 8.17
C PHE A 206 2.62 5.47 8.00
N ALA A 207 2.33 4.84 6.86
CA ALA A 207 2.70 3.46 6.58
C ALA A 207 4.21 3.29 6.72
N LYS A 208 5.02 4.15 6.08
CA LYS A 208 6.49 4.08 6.22
C LYS A 208 6.94 4.06 7.69
N LYS A 209 6.35 4.92 8.54
CA LYS A 209 6.65 4.95 9.99
C LYS A 209 6.18 3.68 10.71
N VAL A 210 5.00 3.16 10.39
CA VAL A 210 4.49 1.90 10.99
C VAL A 210 5.44 0.73 10.73
N PHE A 211 5.84 0.54 9.48
CA PHE A 211 6.76 -0.53 9.11
C PHE A 211 8.14 -0.33 9.73
N LYS A 212 8.67 0.90 9.70
CA LYS A 212 9.96 1.21 10.34
C LYS A 212 9.93 0.90 11.83
N ASN A 213 8.94 1.41 12.58
CA ASN A 213 8.87 1.17 14.02
C ASN A 213 8.78 -0.33 14.36
N TYR A 214 8.01 -1.10 13.59
CA TYR A 214 7.95 -2.56 13.77
C TYR A 214 9.31 -3.21 13.54
N LEU A 215 9.96 -2.90 12.41
CA LEU A 215 11.24 -3.49 12.07
C LEU A 215 12.33 -3.11 13.07
N ASP A 216 12.41 -1.84 13.49
CA ASP A 216 13.38 -1.37 14.48
C ASP A 216 13.16 -2.01 15.86
N THR A 217 11.92 -2.41 16.18
CA THR A 217 11.59 -3.08 17.45
C THR A 217 11.96 -4.56 17.45
N TYR A 218 11.78 -5.26 16.32
CA TYR A 218 11.82 -6.72 16.27
C TYR A 218 12.99 -7.31 15.47
N VAL A 219 13.62 -6.52 14.60
CA VAL A 219 14.84 -6.93 13.88
C VAL A 219 16.05 -6.50 14.69
N ASP A 220 16.78 -7.47 15.24
CA ASP A 220 18.00 -7.17 15.98
C ASP A 220 19.13 -6.63 15.08
N GLU A 221 20.09 -5.95 15.70
CA GLU A 221 21.22 -5.31 15.03
C GLU A 221 22.06 -6.27 14.18
N ASN A 222 22.19 -7.54 14.58
CA ASN A 222 22.96 -8.52 13.81
C ASN A 222 22.22 -8.90 12.52
N LEU A 223 20.92 -9.15 12.61
CA LEU A 223 20.09 -9.40 11.43
C LEU A 223 20.06 -8.19 10.49
N ARG A 224 20.02 -6.97 11.05
CA ARG A 224 20.10 -5.73 10.28
C ARG A 224 21.40 -5.62 9.51
N LYS A 225 22.53 -5.87 10.16
CA LYS A 225 23.86 -5.90 9.53
C LYS A 225 23.96 -6.92 8.41
N VAL A 226 23.34 -8.10 8.57
CA VAL A 226 23.30 -9.11 7.49
C VAL A 226 22.63 -8.54 6.25
N VAL A 227 21.45 -7.91 6.38
CA VAL A 227 20.72 -7.32 5.24
C VAL A 227 21.54 -6.20 4.59
N ILE A 228 22.13 -5.30 5.40
CA ILE A 228 22.95 -4.18 4.90
C ILE A 228 24.20 -4.69 4.18
N SER A 229 24.89 -5.70 4.74
CA SER A 229 26.07 -6.31 4.11
C SER A 229 25.73 -6.95 2.75
N ASP A 230 24.49 -7.40 2.59
CA ASP A 230 23.95 -8.01 1.37
C ASP A 230 23.19 -7.01 0.49
N LYS A 231 23.34 -5.70 0.69
CA LYS A 231 22.59 -4.66 -0.06
C LYS A 231 22.63 -4.87 -1.58
N LYS A 232 23.82 -5.11 -2.15
CA LYS A 232 23.97 -5.39 -3.59
C LYS A 232 23.29 -6.70 -4.01
N LEU A 233 23.38 -7.75 -3.20
CA LEU A 233 22.69 -9.01 -3.48
C LEU A 233 21.17 -8.80 -3.54
N TRP A 234 20.62 -8.02 -2.61
CA TRP A 234 19.19 -7.70 -2.60
C TRP A 234 18.77 -6.85 -3.79
N GLN A 235 19.45 -5.74 -4.02
CA GLN A 235 19.09 -4.75 -5.04
C GLN A 235 19.32 -5.26 -6.47
N ASP A 236 20.43 -5.95 -6.72
CA ASP A 236 20.83 -6.31 -8.08
C ASP A 236 20.27 -7.67 -8.51
N ARG A 237 19.90 -8.53 -7.54
CA ARG A 237 19.53 -9.93 -7.84
C ARG A 237 18.25 -10.39 -7.17
N LEU A 238 18.15 -10.34 -5.85
CA LEU A 238 17.03 -11.01 -5.15
C LEU A 238 15.68 -10.31 -5.40
N ILE A 239 15.62 -8.98 -5.31
CA ILE A 239 14.39 -8.21 -5.58
C ILE A 239 14.03 -8.29 -7.08
N PRO A 240 14.94 -7.97 -8.04
CA PRO A 240 14.61 -8.05 -9.46
C PRO A 240 14.13 -9.45 -9.91
N LEU A 241 14.72 -10.51 -9.35
CA LEU A 241 14.34 -11.88 -9.66
C LEU A 241 13.15 -12.39 -8.84
N LYS A 242 12.45 -11.52 -8.11
CA LYS A 242 11.24 -11.85 -7.33
C LYS A 242 11.46 -13.02 -6.36
N THR A 243 12.41 -12.85 -5.45
CA THR A 243 12.65 -13.81 -4.35
C THR A 243 11.45 -13.85 -3.41
N ILE A 244 11.01 -15.05 -2.99
CA ILE A 244 9.91 -15.22 -2.01
C ILE A 244 10.38 -15.68 -0.63
N GLY A 245 11.64 -16.04 -0.50
CA GLY A 245 12.22 -16.52 0.74
C GLY A 245 13.32 -17.54 0.49
N ILE A 246 13.46 -18.45 1.46
CA ILE A 246 14.56 -19.43 1.49
C ILE A 246 14.04 -20.85 1.68
N THR A 247 14.82 -21.81 1.20
CA THR A 247 14.54 -23.23 1.39
C THR A 247 15.82 -24.02 1.59
N TYR A 248 15.70 -25.17 2.25
CA TYR A 248 16.72 -26.20 2.27
C TYR A 248 16.26 -27.37 1.39
N GLN A 249 17.10 -27.75 0.42
CA GLN A 249 16.85 -28.89 -0.46
C GLN A 249 17.81 -30.03 -0.10
N PRO A 250 17.34 -31.10 0.56
CA PRO A 250 18.14 -32.29 0.78
C PRO A 250 18.23 -33.12 -0.51
N LYS A 251 19.31 -33.90 -0.65
CA LYS A 251 19.55 -34.76 -1.82
C LYS A 251 18.35 -35.65 -2.11
N ASN A 252 17.86 -35.62 -3.35
CA ASN A 252 16.76 -36.49 -3.85
C ASN A 252 15.49 -36.49 -2.98
N SER A 253 15.12 -35.35 -2.38
CA SER A 253 13.95 -35.26 -1.51
C SER A 253 13.11 -34.02 -1.79
N ILE A 254 12.02 -33.81 -1.05
CA ILE A 254 11.20 -32.59 -1.14
C ILE A 254 11.87 -31.49 -0.28
N PRO A 255 11.84 -30.21 -0.71
CA PRO A 255 12.39 -29.13 0.10
C PRO A 255 11.83 -29.10 1.52
N ARG A 256 12.70 -28.85 2.50
CA ARG A 256 12.40 -28.76 3.94
C ARG A 256 12.78 -27.39 4.48
N ASP A 257 12.30 -27.08 5.69
CA ASP A 257 12.64 -25.86 6.45
C ASP A 257 12.43 -24.56 5.67
N THR A 258 11.44 -24.60 4.79
CA THR A 258 11.11 -23.55 3.87
C THR A 258 10.38 -22.41 4.57
N VAL A 259 10.88 -21.18 4.41
CA VAL A 259 10.22 -19.97 4.90
C VAL A 259 9.97 -19.06 3.72
N PHE A 260 8.70 -18.93 3.35
CA PHE A 260 8.24 -18.10 2.23
C PHE A 260 7.28 -17.02 2.71
N MET A 261 7.28 -15.90 2.01
CA MET A 261 6.32 -14.82 2.18
C MET A 261 6.00 -14.17 0.83
N ASP A 262 4.99 -13.30 0.82
CA ASP A 262 4.67 -12.47 -0.35
C ASP A 262 5.90 -11.67 -0.81
N TYR A 263 6.20 -11.71 -2.11
CA TYR A 263 7.39 -11.04 -2.68
C TYR A 263 7.37 -9.54 -2.44
N ASP A 264 6.23 -8.87 -2.67
CA ASP A 264 6.17 -7.42 -2.54
C ASP A 264 6.35 -7.02 -1.07
N ALA A 265 5.78 -7.80 -0.14
CA ALA A 265 5.98 -7.60 1.29
C ALA A 265 7.45 -7.80 1.71
N LEU A 266 8.12 -8.83 1.17
CA LEU A 266 9.54 -9.08 1.42
C LEU A 266 10.40 -7.92 0.91
N ALA A 267 10.20 -7.54 -0.35
CA ALA A 267 10.93 -6.44 -0.98
C ALA A 267 10.72 -5.14 -0.21
N TYR A 268 9.50 -4.86 0.24
CA TYR A 268 9.20 -3.68 1.04
C TYR A 268 9.92 -3.68 2.39
N CYS A 269 9.87 -4.78 3.14
CA CYS A 269 10.56 -4.87 4.44
C CYS A 269 12.09 -4.73 4.29
N ILE A 270 12.67 -5.36 3.26
CA ILE A 270 14.10 -5.22 2.94
C ILE A 270 14.43 -3.77 2.59
N ASN A 271 13.66 -3.11 1.74
CA ASN A 271 13.89 -1.72 1.38
C ASN A 271 13.76 -0.79 2.59
N CYS A 272 12.81 -1.03 3.50
CA CYS A 272 12.73 -0.27 4.75
C CYS A 272 14.01 -0.36 5.60
N ILE A 273 14.71 -1.51 5.59
CA ILE A 273 15.99 -1.70 6.29
C ILE A 273 17.14 -1.01 5.53
N LEU A 274 17.14 -1.08 4.19
CA LEU A 274 18.21 -0.57 3.32
C LEU A 274 18.18 0.95 3.06
N ASP A 275 17.04 1.59 3.32
CA ASP A 275 16.80 3.04 3.20
C ASP A 275 17.32 3.85 4.40
N GLU A 276 17.98 3.19 5.36
CA GLU A 276 18.72 3.84 6.48
C GLU A 276 20.16 4.16 6.12
#